data_AF-D6P6Z3-F1
#
_entry.id   AF-D6P6Z3-F1
#
_cell.length_a   1.000
_cell.length_b   1.000
_cell.length_c   1.000
_cell.angle_alpha   90.00
_cell.angle_beta   90.00
_cell.angle_gamma   90.00
#
_symmetry.space_group_name_H-M   'P 1'
#
loop_
_entity.id
_entity.type
_entity.pdbx_description
1 polymer ?
#
loop_
_entity_poly.entity_id
_entity_poly.type
_entity_poly.pdbx_seq_one_letter_code
_entity_poly.pdbx_strand_id
1 'polypeptide(L)'
;QVQKLWEESQIYEADVDPSREKYMITFPYPYMNGRLHLGHAFTLTKADFQARFQRMNNKNVLFPFGFHCTGMPICASADKLKMELNSPKLAETDDDKEQETSQVQLKSKVAAKTG
;
A
#
# COMPACT_ATOMS: atom_id res chain seq x y z
N GLN A 1 13.46 -19.82 -3.64
CA GLN A 1 14.57 -20.49 -4.34
C GLN A 1 14.75 -19.92 -5.75
N VAL A 2 13.76 -20.04 -6.63
CA VAL A 2 13.87 -19.55 -8.03
C VAL A 2 14.03 -18.02 -8.15
N GLN A 3 13.29 -17.22 -7.38
CA GLN A 3 13.45 -15.75 -7.39
C GLN A 3 14.87 -15.31 -7.06
N LYS A 4 15.49 -15.95 -6.06
CA LYS A 4 16.89 -15.70 -5.65
C LYS A 4 17.87 -16.01 -6.77
N LEU A 5 17.66 -17.11 -7.49
CA LEU A 5 18.48 -17.47 -8.65
C LEU A 5 18.40 -16.41 -9.76
N TRP A 6 17.20 -15.88 -10.04
CA TRP A 6 17.03 -14.82 -11.05
C TRP A 6 17.72 -13.51 -10.65
N GLU A 7 17.69 -13.18 -9.37
CA GLU A 7 18.35 -11.99 -8.82
C GLU A 7 19.87 -12.13 -8.87
N GLU A 8 20.42 -13.27 -8.40
CA GLU A 8 21.85 -13.57 -8.43
C GLU A 8 22.43 -13.62 -9.85
N SER A 9 21.62 -14.05 -10.84
CA SER A 9 22.03 -14.10 -12.25
C SER A 9 21.73 -12.83 -13.03
N GLN A 10 21.05 -11.84 -12.42
CA GLN A 10 20.67 -10.56 -13.02
C GLN A 10 19.99 -10.67 -14.40
N ILE A 11 19.29 -11.78 -14.67
CA ILE A 11 18.74 -12.10 -16.02
C ILE A 11 17.68 -11.12 -16.54
N TYR A 12 17.18 -10.23 -15.67
CA TYR A 12 16.19 -9.21 -15.99
C TYR A 12 16.76 -7.79 -16.04
N GLU A 13 18.04 -7.63 -15.77
CA GLU A 13 18.77 -6.39 -16.05
C GLU A 13 19.15 -6.39 -17.54
N ALA A 14 18.60 -5.44 -18.27
CA ALA A 14 18.78 -5.35 -19.72
C ALA A 14 19.85 -4.33 -20.04
N ASP A 15 20.99 -4.80 -20.56
CA ASP A 15 22.00 -3.95 -21.19
C ASP A 15 21.65 -3.68 -22.67
N VAL A 16 22.21 -2.61 -23.21
CA VAL A 16 22.04 -2.28 -24.62
C VAL A 16 22.79 -3.29 -25.48
N ASP A 17 22.05 -4.07 -26.27
CA ASP A 17 22.58 -5.05 -27.21
C ASP A 17 22.06 -4.76 -28.62
N PRO A 18 22.90 -4.22 -29.53
CA PRO A 18 22.51 -3.94 -30.92
C PRO A 18 22.19 -5.18 -31.76
N SER A 19 22.58 -6.39 -31.32
CA SER A 19 22.33 -7.64 -32.06
C SER A 19 20.90 -8.17 -31.88
N ARG A 20 20.17 -7.65 -30.88
CA ARG A 20 18.81 -8.07 -30.53
C ARG A 20 17.80 -6.96 -30.78
N GLU A 21 16.60 -7.33 -31.21
CA GLU A 21 15.52 -6.37 -31.38
C GLU A 21 15.09 -5.80 -30.01
N LYS A 22 15.05 -4.46 -29.86
CA LYS A 22 14.63 -3.81 -28.62
C LYS A 22 13.13 -3.99 -28.36
N TYR A 23 12.77 -4.19 -27.09
CA TYR A 23 11.37 -4.21 -26.66
C TYR A 23 11.22 -3.55 -25.29
N MET A 24 10.57 -2.39 -25.24
CA MET A 24 10.30 -1.68 -23.99
C MET A 24 8.82 -1.82 -23.65
N ILE A 25 8.54 -2.22 -22.41
CA ILE A 25 7.19 -2.27 -21.88
C ILE A 25 7.16 -1.60 -20.52
N THR A 26 6.07 -0.91 -20.21
CA THR A 26 5.94 -0.13 -18.97
C THR A 26 4.58 -0.37 -18.34
N PHE A 27 4.55 -0.33 -17.02
CA PHE A 27 3.32 -0.26 -16.24
C PHE A 27 3.24 1.14 -15.60
N PRO A 28 2.10 1.83 -15.68
CA PRO A 28 1.92 3.10 -14.98
C PRO A 28 2.24 2.93 -13.49
N TYR A 29 3.27 3.60 -13.02
CA TYR A 29 3.77 3.39 -11.66
C TYR A 29 2.68 3.78 -10.63
N PRO A 30 2.37 2.92 -9.64
CA PRO A 30 1.20 3.09 -8.79
C PRO A 30 1.40 4.16 -7.71
N TYR A 31 0.32 4.75 -7.21
CA TYR A 31 0.34 5.69 -6.09
C TYR A 31 0.73 5.02 -4.76
N MET A 32 1.64 5.65 -4.03
CA MET A 32 2.21 5.14 -2.77
C MET A 32 1.44 5.58 -1.52
N ASN A 33 0.12 5.77 -1.63
CA ASN A 33 -0.74 6.07 -0.50
C ASN A 33 -1.28 4.80 0.20
N GLY A 34 -0.82 3.61 -0.19
CA GLY A 34 -1.25 2.33 0.36
C GLY A 34 -0.48 1.14 -0.19
N ARG A 35 -0.98 -0.07 0.07
CA ARG A 35 -0.43 -1.33 -0.47
C ARG A 35 -1.04 -1.66 -1.83
N LEU A 36 -0.28 -2.38 -2.67
CA LEU A 36 -0.76 -2.88 -3.95
C LEU A 36 -1.88 -3.91 -3.75
N HIS A 37 -3.07 -3.60 -4.24
CA HIS A 37 -4.21 -4.52 -4.29
C HIS A 37 -4.28 -5.36 -5.59
N LEU A 38 -5.20 -6.33 -5.64
CA LEU A 38 -5.35 -7.28 -6.76
C LEU A 38 -5.55 -6.60 -8.13
N GLY A 39 -6.24 -5.47 -8.19
CA GLY A 39 -6.36 -4.67 -9.42
C GLY A 39 -5.01 -4.24 -10.03
N HIS A 40 -4.00 -3.94 -9.21
CA HIS A 40 -2.63 -3.70 -9.70
C HIS A 40 -2.04 -4.96 -10.30
N ALA A 41 -2.16 -6.10 -9.61
CA ALA A 41 -1.66 -7.38 -10.11
C ALA A 41 -2.32 -7.77 -11.44
N PHE A 42 -3.63 -7.58 -11.59
CA PHE A 42 -4.35 -7.84 -12.85
C PHE A 42 -3.79 -7.03 -14.03
N THR A 43 -3.46 -5.75 -13.80
CA THR A 43 -2.94 -4.91 -14.88
C THR A 43 -1.45 -5.16 -15.12
N LEU A 44 -0.67 -5.34 -14.05
CA LEU A 44 0.77 -5.58 -14.10
C LEU A 44 1.12 -6.90 -14.79
N THR A 45 0.37 -7.97 -14.51
CA THR A 45 0.62 -9.30 -15.08
C THR A 45 0.53 -9.31 -16.60
N LYS A 46 -0.32 -8.49 -17.21
CA LYS A 46 -0.36 -8.35 -18.68
C LYS A 46 0.99 -7.89 -19.24
N ALA A 47 1.62 -6.92 -18.57
CA ALA A 47 2.94 -6.45 -18.95
C ALA A 47 4.03 -7.50 -18.67
N ASP A 48 3.99 -8.17 -17.52
CA ASP A 48 4.95 -9.24 -17.18
C ASP A 48 4.89 -10.43 -18.16
N PHE A 49 3.68 -10.88 -18.52
CA PHE A 49 3.49 -11.98 -19.48
C PHE A 49 4.04 -11.60 -20.86
N GLN A 50 3.75 -10.38 -21.31
CA GLN A 50 4.26 -9.88 -22.57
C GLN A 50 5.79 -9.73 -22.56
N ALA A 51 6.38 -9.23 -21.46
CA ALA A 51 7.82 -9.09 -21.28
C ALA A 51 8.53 -10.46 -21.36
N ARG A 52 8.01 -11.47 -20.64
CA ARG A 52 8.54 -12.83 -20.63
C ARG A 52 8.43 -13.48 -22.00
N PHE A 53 7.28 -13.32 -22.67
CA PHE A 53 7.06 -13.84 -24.02
C PHE A 53 8.05 -13.26 -25.03
N GLN A 54 8.26 -11.94 -25.03
CA GLN A 54 9.21 -11.31 -25.96
C GLN A 54 10.67 -11.68 -25.66
N ARG A 55 11.01 -11.92 -24.38
CA ARG A 55 12.34 -12.42 -24.01
C ARG A 55 12.58 -13.84 -24.55
N MET A 56 11.56 -14.71 -24.55
CA MET A 56 11.64 -16.03 -25.19
C MET A 56 11.80 -15.94 -26.72
N ASN A 57 11.28 -14.88 -27.34
CA ASN A 57 11.49 -14.59 -28.77
C ASN A 57 12.82 -13.87 -29.07
N ASN A 58 13.81 -14.00 -28.17
CA ASN A 58 15.15 -13.42 -28.29
C ASN A 58 15.21 -11.87 -28.37
N LYS A 59 14.13 -11.15 -28.06
CA LYS A 59 14.16 -9.67 -27.99
C LYS A 59 14.89 -9.18 -26.75
N ASN A 60 15.52 -8.02 -26.83
CA ASN A 60 16.12 -7.34 -25.70
C ASN A 60 15.05 -6.54 -24.94
N VAL A 61 14.56 -7.12 -23.85
CA VAL A 61 13.38 -6.62 -23.12
C VAL A 61 13.76 -5.77 -21.92
N LEU A 62 13.34 -4.50 -21.93
CA LEU A 62 13.41 -3.60 -20.78
C LEU A 62 12.00 -3.41 -20.19
N PHE A 63 11.82 -3.82 -18.94
CA PHE A 63 10.58 -3.63 -18.19
C PHE A 63 10.87 -2.99 -16.83
N PRO A 64 10.95 -1.64 -16.77
CA PRO A 64 11.23 -0.93 -15.54
C PRO A 64 9.95 -0.77 -14.70
N PHE A 65 10.13 -0.59 -13.40
CA PHE A 65 9.06 -0.30 -12.47
C PHE A 65 9.43 0.92 -11.61
N GLY A 66 8.45 1.75 -11.29
CA GLY A 66 8.64 2.95 -10.46
C GLY A 66 7.53 3.08 -9.41
N PHE A 67 7.61 4.14 -8.61
CA PHE A 67 6.65 4.42 -7.54
C PHE A 67 6.15 5.87 -7.60
N HIS A 68 4.84 6.08 -7.55
CA HIS A 68 4.25 7.42 -7.68
C HIS A 68 4.08 8.05 -6.29
N CYS A 69 4.97 8.98 -5.95
CA CYS A 69 4.94 9.70 -4.68
C CYS A 69 4.50 11.18 -4.81
N THR A 70 4.33 11.69 -6.02
CA THR A 70 3.80 13.04 -6.26
C THR A 70 2.27 13.08 -6.12
N GLY A 71 1.73 14.23 -5.73
CA GLY A 71 0.30 14.50 -5.66
C GLY A 71 -0.27 14.61 -4.24
N MET A 72 -1.51 15.07 -4.16
CA MET A 72 -2.24 15.32 -2.90
C MET A 72 -2.67 14.08 -2.10
N PRO A 73 -2.93 12.88 -2.69
CA PRO A 73 -3.49 11.76 -1.93
C PRO A 73 -2.66 11.34 -0.70
N ILE A 74 -1.33 11.41 -0.79
CA ILE A 74 -0.42 11.06 0.30
C ILE A 74 -0.53 12.10 1.43
N CYS A 75 -0.45 13.39 1.09
CA CYS A 75 -0.57 14.48 2.06
C CYS A 75 -1.94 14.46 2.74
N ALA A 76 -3.02 14.36 1.97
CA ALA A 76 -4.39 14.32 2.51
C ALA A 76 -4.61 13.12 3.46
N SER A 77 -4.01 11.97 3.17
CA SER A 77 -4.08 10.79 4.04
C SER A 77 -3.33 11.02 5.35
N ALA A 78 -2.15 11.64 5.29
CA ALA A 78 -1.36 11.99 6.48
C ALA A 78 -2.05 13.06 7.33
N ASP A 79 -2.61 14.10 6.72
CA ASP A 79 -3.33 15.17 7.40
C ASP A 79 -4.58 14.64 8.10
N LYS A 80 -5.33 13.74 7.44
CA LYS A 80 -6.48 13.06 8.05
C LYS A 80 -6.07 12.29 9.30
N LEU A 81 -5.00 11.49 9.24
CA LEU A 81 -4.49 10.76 10.40
C LEU A 81 -4.08 11.70 11.54
N LYS A 82 -3.41 12.81 11.21
CA LYS A 82 -3.04 13.85 12.19
C LYS A 82 -4.28 14.45 12.87
N MET A 83 -5.35 14.71 12.12
CA MET A 83 -6.61 15.22 12.67
C MET A 83 -7.30 14.18 13.58
N GLU A 84 -7.30 12.92 13.19
CA GLU A 84 -7.88 11.83 13.99
C GLU A 84 -7.12 11.65 15.31
N LEU A 85 -5.78 11.65 15.29
CA LEU A 85 -4.95 11.55 16.49
C LEU A 85 -5.15 12.70 17.48
N ASN A 86 -5.45 13.91 16.98
CA ASN A 86 -5.71 15.08 17.83
C ASN A 86 -7.19 15.20 18.24
N SER A 87 -8.06 14.30 17.79
CA SER A 87 -9.48 14.35 18.14
C SER A 87 -9.71 13.77 19.54
N PRO A 88 -10.53 14.42 20.39
CA PRO A 88 -10.74 14.00 21.78
C PRO A 88 -11.35 12.59 21.94
N LYS A 89 -11.97 12.03 20.88
CA LYS A 89 -12.50 10.66 20.86
C LYS A 89 -11.44 9.56 21.09
N LEU A 90 -10.16 9.85 20.86
CA LEU A 90 -9.02 8.96 21.14
C LEU A 90 -8.28 9.34 22.43
N ALA A 91 -8.59 10.51 23.01
CA ALA A 91 -8.03 10.98 24.28
C ALA A 91 -8.83 10.48 25.50
N GLU A 92 -10.07 10.06 25.30
CA GLU A 92 -10.80 9.22 26.26
C GLU A 92 -10.11 7.86 26.33
N THR A 93 -9.32 7.66 27.37
CA THR A 93 -8.77 6.34 27.69
C THR A 93 -9.92 5.41 28.07
N ASP A 94 -9.79 4.11 27.85
CA ASP A 94 -10.82 3.15 28.26
C ASP A 94 -11.12 3.22 29.77
N ASP A 95 -10.18 3.76 30.58
CA ASP A 95 -10.35 4.08 32.00
C ASP A 95 -11.40 5.19 32.24
N ASP A 96 -11.51 6.18 31.36
CA ASP A 96 -12.48 7.28 31.50
C ASP A 96 -13.92 6.79 31.27
N LYS A 97 -14.10 5.80 30.38
CA LYS A 97 -15.41 5.18 30.11
C LYS A 97 -15.86 4.27 31.25
N GLU A 98 -14.95 3.56 31.91
CA GLU A 98 -15.26 2.77 33.11
C GLU A 98 -15.64 3.65 34.32
N GLN A 99 -14.98 4.80 34.48
CA GLN A 99 -15.31 5.75 35.54
C GLN A 99 -16.66 6.44 35.30
N GLU A 100 -16.96 6.82 34.05
CA GLU A 100 -18.23 7.48 33.72
C GLU A 100 -19.42 6.52 33.85
N THR A 101 -19.29 5.26 33.39
CA THR A 101 -20.32 4.23 33.58
C THR A 101 -20.53 3.87 35.05
N SER A 102 -19.46 3.81 35.86
CA SER A 102 -19.54 3.58 37.30
C SER A 102 -20.21 4.73 38.06
N GLN A 103 -19.92 5.99 37.71
CA GLN A 103 -20.56 7.17 38.31
C GLN A 103 -22.05 7.27 37.96
N VAL A 104 -22.45 6.92 36.74
CA VAL A 104 -23.85 6.91 36.31
C VAL A 104 -24.64 5.81 37.03
N GLN A 105 -24.05 4.64 37.27
CA GLN A 105 -24.65 3.59 38.08
C GLN A 105 -24.78 3.95 39.57
N LEU A 106 -23.82 4.68 40.13
CA LEU A 106 -23.90 5.15 41.51
C LEU A 106 -25.01 6.21 41.67
N LYS A 107 -25.11 7.17 40.76
CA LYS A 107 -26.16 8.21 40.79
C LYS A 107 -27.57 7.63 40.64
N SER A 108 -27.75 6.64 39.77
CA SER A 108 -29.05 5.96 39.61
C SER A 108 -29.46 5.13 40.84
N LYS A 109 -28.50 4.45 41.50
CA LYS A 109 -28.75 3.74 42.77
C LYS A 109 -29.08 4.67 43.93
N VAL A 110 -28.49 5.86 43.99
CA VAL A 110 -28.80 6.86 45.04
C VAL A 110 -30.20 7.43 44.84
N ALA A 111 -30.58 7.77 43.59
CA ALA A 111 -31.91 8.28 43.26
C ALA A 111 -33.04 7.27 43.58
N ALA A 112 -32.80 5.96 43.38
CA ALA A 112 -33.77 4.92 43.68
C ALA A 112 -33.98 4.64 45.19
N LYS A 113 -33.11 5.16 46.06
CA LYS A 113 -33.22 5.00 47.53
C LYS A 113 -33.84 6.20 48.26
N THR A 114 -34.06 7.31 47.57
CA THR A 114 -34.55 8.58 48.17
C THR A 114 -35.97 8.96 47.78
N GLY A 115 -36.69 8.09 47.06
CA GLY A 115 -38.14 8.16 46.85
C GLY A 115 -38.85 7.02 47.56
#